data_AF-A0A0M7A5T0-F1
#
_entry.id   AF-A0A0M7A5T0-F1
#
_cell.length_a   1.000
_cell.length_b   1.000
_cell.length_c   1.000
_cell.angle_alpha   90.00
_cell.angle_beta   90.00
_cell.angle_gamma   90.00
#
_symmetry.space_group_name_H-M   'P 1'
#
loop_
_entity.id
_entity.type
_entity.pdbx_description
1 polymer ?
#
loop_
_entity_poly.entity_id
_entity_poly.type
_entity_poly.pdbx_seq_one_letter_code
_entity_poly.pdbx_strand_id
1 'polypeptide(L)'
;MFQDALAGQAAELIRYQDAEAADQTAAEIWQSTAEDCVLARMKTIRVYGGLPRHKRRLTQHERVDRLQALLRLWANGCICAVDEELFADLLARRSLRA
;
A
#
# COMPACT_ATOMS: atom_id res chain seq x y z
N MET A 1 -40.47 -26.39 6.34
CA MET A 1 -39.02 -26.69 6.44
C MET A 1 -38.21 -25.88 5.40
N PHE A 2 -38.39 -24.56 5.31
CA PHE A 2 -37.64 -23.70 4.37
C PHE A 2 -36.77 -22.65 5.07
N GLN A 3 -36.92 -22.49 6.39
CA GLN A 3 -36.19 -21.49 7.17
C GLN A 3 -34.76 -21.94 7.54
N ASP A 4 -34.53 -23.24 7.74
CA ASP A 4 -33.21 -23.77 8.08
C ASP A 4 -32.20 -23.66 6.93
N ALA A 5 -32.66 -23.79 5.68
CA ALA A 5 -31.81 -23.63 4.50
C ALA A 5 -31.38 -22.16 4.30
N LEU A 6 -32.28 -21.21 4.59
CA LEU A 6 -32.02 -19.78 4.45
C LEU A 6 -31.04 -19.28 5.51
N ALA A 7 -31.16 -19.79 6.75
CA ALA A 7 -30.23 -19.46 7.84
C ALA A 7 -28.80 -19.94 7.54
N GLY A 8 -28.64 -21.13 6.96
CA GLY A 8 -27.33 -21.65 6.53
C GLY A 8 -26.70 -20.83 5.40
N GLN A 9 -27.49 -20.44 4.40
CA GLN A 9 -27.04 -19.60 3.27
C GLN A 9 -26.66 -18.19 3.72
N ALA A 10 -27.42 -17.59 4.64
CA ALA A 10 -27.08 -16.30 5.22
C ALA A 10 -25.77 -16.35 6.01
N ALA A 11 -25.55 -17.41 6.79
CA ALA A 11 -24.29 -17.61 7.52
C ALA A 11 -23.08 -17.78 6.59
N GLU A 12 -23.24 -18.43 5.42
CA GLU A 12 -22.19 -18.49 4.41
C GLU A 12 -21.90 -17.12 3.80
N LEU A 13 -22.93 -16.36 3.41
CA LEU A 13 -22.75 -15.01 2.85
C LEU A 13 -22.05 -14.06 3.82
N ILE A 14 -22.39 -14.11 5.11
CA ILE A 14 -21.72 -13.32 6.15
C ILE A 14 -20.25 -13.73 6.26
N ARG A 15 -19.93 -15.03 6.27
CA ARG A 15 -18.53 -15.50 6.29
C ARG A 15 -17.72 -15.04 5.09
N TYR A 16 -18.31 -15.05 3.89
CA TYR A 16 -17.63 -14.54 2.70
C TYR A 16 -17.38 -13.03 2.79
N GLN A 17 -18.36 -12.26 3.28
CA GLN A 17 -18.19 -10.82 3.50
C GLN A 17 -17.11 -10.51 4.55
N ASP A 18 -17.06 -11.26 5.65
CA ASP A 18 -16.03 -11.10 6.68
C ASP A 18 -14.63 -11.44 6.14
N ALA A 19 -14.50 -12.48 5.31
CA ALA A 19 -13.24 -12.85 4.67
C ALA A 19 -12.75 -11.78 3.68
N GLU A 20 -13.63 -11.25 2.84
CA GLU A 20 -13.33 -10.16 1.90
C GLU A 20 -12.98 -8.86 2.65
N ALA A 21 -13.70 -8.54 3.73
CA ALA A 21 -13.40 -7.40 4.57
C ALA A 21 -12.04 -7.53 5.28
N ALA A 22 -11.70 -8.74 5.74
CA ALA A 22 -10.40 -9.04 6.34
C ALA A 22 -9.26 -8.90 5.31
N ASP A 23 -9.46 -9.37 4.08
CA ASP A 23 -8.47 -9.26 3.00
C ASP A 23 -8.23 -7.80 2.59
N GLN A 24 -9.32 -7.03 2.44
CA GLN A 24 -9.24 -5.60 2.17
C GLN A 24 -8.51 -4.85 3.29
N THR A 25 -8.80 -5.18 4.55
CA THR A 25 -8.12 -4.58 5.72
C THR A 25 -6.63 -4.94 5.72
N ALA A 26 -6.28 -6.19 5.42
CA ALA A 26 -4.90 -6.64 5.34
C ALA A 26 -4.13 -5.93 4.23
N ALA A 27 -4.75 -5.73 3.06
CA ALA A 27 -4.16 -4.99 1.94
C ALA A 27 -3.89 -3.52 2.30
N GLU A 28 -4.81 -2.86 3.00
CA GLU A 28 -4.65 -1.48 3.47
C GLU A 28 -3.54 -1.34 4.50
N ILE A 29 -3.47 -2.26 5.47
CA ILE A 29 -2.40 -2.31 6.48
C ILE A 29 -1.04 -2.53 5.82
N TRP A 30 -0.96 -3.49 4.89
CA TRP A 30 0.26 -3.78 4.15
C TRP A 30 0.73 -2.53 3.39
N GLN A 31 -0.18 -1.90 2.64
CA GLN A 31 0.15 -0.72 1.86
C GLN A 31 0.64 0.42 2.75
N SER A 32 -0.05 0.71 3.86
CA SER A 32 0.36 1.76 4.80
C SER A 32 1.74 1.47 5.40
N THR A 33 2.00 0.22 5.76
CA THR A 33 3.29 -0.19 6.34
C THR A 33 4.43 -0.09 5.31
N ALA A 34 4.16 -0.47 4.06
CA ALA A 34 5.10 -0.33 2.96
C ALA A 34 5.44 1.14 2.67
N GLU A 35 4.42 2.01 2.64
CA GLU A 35 4.60 3.45 2.47
C GLU A 35 5.47 4.06 3.58
N ASP A 36 5.20 3.71 4.84
CA ASP A 36 5.99 4.17 5.98
C ASP A 36 7.44 3.64 5.95
N CYS A 37 7.64 2.38 5.55
CA CYS A 37 8.97 1.80 5.38
C CYS A 37 9.79 2.60 4.35
N VAL A 38 9.18 2.91 3.19
CA VAL A 38 9.83 3.69 2.14
C VAL A 38 10.16 5.11 2.61
N LEU A 39 9.21 5.79 3.25
CA LEU A 39 9.43 7.14 3.76
C LEU A 39 10.49 7.18 4.87
N ALA A 40 10.49 6.22 5.79
CA ALA A 40 11.51 6.12 6.83
C ALA A 40 12.90 5.89 6.25
N ARG A 41 13.02 5.01 5.26
CA ARG A 41 14.29 4.75 4.58
C ARG A 41 14.79 5.93 3.77
N MET A 42 13.91 6.67 3.11
CA MET A 42 14.31 7.87 2.37
C MET A 42 14.85 8.98 3.27
N LYS A 43 14.39 9.07 4.52
CA LYS A 43 14.98 9.99 5.52
C LYS A 43 16.44 9.63 5.84
N THR A 44 16.83 8.36 5.76
CA THR A 44 18.21 7.93 6.05
C THR A 44 19.16 8.13 4.88
N ILE A 45 18.66 8.04 3.64
CA ILE A 45 19.47 8.16 2.41
C ILE A 45 19.96 9.60 2.16
N ARG A 46 19.42 10.62 2.86
CA ARG A 46 19.78 12.04 2.71
C ARG A 46 19.90 12.46 1.23
N VAL A 47 18.80 12.37 0.50
CA VAL A 47 18.77 12.76 -0.91
C VAL A 47 19.16 14.24 -1.07
N TYR A 48 20.36 14.50 -1.61
CA TYR A 48 21.01 15.82 -1.66
C TYR A 48 20.45 16.81 -2.71
N GLY A 49 19.39 16.45 -3.44
CA GLY A 49 18.88 17.25 -4.57
C GLY A 49 17.51 17.89 -4.38
N GLY A 50 16.83 17.66 -3.25
CA GLY A 50 15.40 17.94 -3.13
C GLY A 50 14.58 16.97 -3.99
N LEU A 51 13.37 16.66 -3.55
CA LEU A 51 12.53 15.66 -4.22
C LEU A 51 11.54 16.35 -5.17
N PRO A 52 11.41 15.87 -6.42
CA PRO A 52 10.61 16.56 -7.43
C PRO A 52 9.13 16.55 -7.05
N ARG A 53 8.66 17.66 -6.48
CA ARG A 53 7.26 17.85 -6.03
C ARG A 53 6.26 18.03 -7.17
N HIS A 54 6.73 18.17 -8.40
CA HIS A 54 5.93 18.45 -9.59
C HIS A 54 5.51 17.19 -10.37
N LYS A 55 5.82 15.99 -9.85
CA LYS A 55 5.51 14.72 -10.51
C LYS A 55 4.01 14.38 -10.41
N ARG A 56 3.51 13.65 -11.41
CA ARG A 56 2.11 13.20 -11.49
C ARG A 56 1.77 12.31 -10.29
N ARG A 57 0.57 12.50 -9.71
CA ARG A 57 0.05 11.56 -8.70
C ARG A 57 -0.15 10.19 -9.32
N LEU A 58 0.34 9.16 -8.64
CA LEU A 58 0.15 7.78 -9.06
C LEU A 58 -1.28 7.34 -8.76
N THR A 59 -1.81 6.46 -9.61
CA THR A 59 -3.03 5.71 -9.27
C THR A 59 -2.76 4.75 -8.12
N GLN A 60 -3.81 4.23 -7.48
CA GLN A 60 -3.65 3.24 -6.40
C GLN A 60 -2.92 1.99 -6.88
N HIS A 61 -3.26 1.48 -8.06
CA HIS A 61 -2.63 0.29 -8.63
C HIS A 61 -1.15 0.52 -8.93
N GLU A 62 -0.81 1.60 -9.64
CA GLU A 62 0.60 1.96 -9.92
C GLU A 62 1.43 2.12 -8.64
N ARG A 63 0.83 2.67 -7.57
CA ARG A 63 1.52 2.85 -6.28
C ARG A 63 1.82 1.50 -5.63
N VAL A 64 0.86 0.59 -5.59
CA VAL A 64 1.04 -0.77 -5.03
C VAL A 64 2.11 -1.53 -5.80
N ASP A 65 2.06 -1.51 -7.12
CA ASP A 65 3.02 -2.21 -7.97
C ASP A 65 4.44 -1.68 -7.76
N ARG A 66 4.61 -0.35 -7.72
CA ARG A 66 5.91 0.28 -7.48
C ARG A 66 6.44 0.05 -6.07
N LEU A 67 5.57 0.08 -5.04
CA LEU A 67 5.94 -0.30 -3.68
C LEU A 67 6.47 -1.73 -3.64
N GLN A 68 5.74 -2.67 -4.26
CA GLN A 68 6.15 -4.07 -4.30
C GLN A 68 7.47 -4.27 -5.04
N ALA A 69 7.65 -3.61 -6.19
CA ALA A 69 8.88 -3.65 -6.96
C ALA A 69 10.07 -3.10 -6.16
N LEU A 70 9.91 -1.95 -5.52
CA LEU A 70 10.96 -1.31 -4.72
C LEU A 70 11.35 -2.17 -3.50
N LEU A 71 10.37 -2.71 -2.77
CA LEU A 71 10.63 -3.58 -1.63
C LEU A 71 11.34 -4.89 -2.05
N ARG A 72 10.96 -5.46 -3.21
CA ARG A 72 11.67 -6.62 -3.78
C ARG A 72 13.12 -6.30 -4.13
N LEU A 73 13.37 -5.14 -4.74
CA LEU A 73 14.74 -4.69 -5.03
C LEU A 73 15.57 -4.58 -3.75
N TRP A 74 15.00 -4.01 -2.69
CA TRP A 74 15.68 -3.91 -1.40
C TRP A 74 15.93 -5.29 -0.76
N ALA A 75 14.97 -6.20 -0.84
CA ALA A 75 15.13 -7.57 -0.35
C ALA A 75 16.23 -8.34 -1.11
N ASN A 76 16.41 -8.05 -2.41
CA ASN A 76 17.45 -8.65 -3.25
C ASN A 76 18.84 -7.99 -3.10
N GLY A 77 19.00 -7.05 -2.16
CA GLY A 77 20.28 -6.39 -1.88
C GLY A 77 20.52 -5.08 -2.63
N CYS A 78 19.60 -4.64 -3.51
CA CYS A 78 19.66 -3.34 -4.17
C CYS A 78 19.19 -2.21 -3.24
N ILE A 79 19.80 -2.11 -2.06
CA ILE A 79 19.34 -1.30 -0.92
C ILE A 79 19.36 0.22 -1.12
N CYS A 80 19.98 0.69 -2.20
CA CYS A 80 20.09 2.10 -2.62
C CYS A 80 19.11 2.45 -3.75
N ALA A 81 18.31 1.50 -4.25
CA ALA A 81 17.31 1.79 -5.26
C ALA A 81 16.28 2.80 -4.72
N VAL A 82 15.96 3.81 -5.54
CA VAL A 82 14.99 4.86 -5.21
C VAL A 82 14.04 5.00 -6.39
N ASP A 83 12.74 4.96 -6.13
CA ASP A 83 11.71 5.37 -7.10
C ASP A 83 11.29 6.82 -6.76
N GLU A 84 11.77 7.77 -7.57
CA GLU A 84 11.54 9.21 -7.36
C GLU A 84 10.07 9.60 -7.50
N GLU A 85 9.33 8.96 -8.42
CA GLU A 85 7.94 9.28 -8.69
C GLU A 85 7.03 8.71 -7.59
N LEU A 86 7.30 7.47 -7.16
CA LEU A 86 6.65 6.88 -6.00
C LEU A 86 6.87 7.77 -4.79
N PHE A 87 8.10 8.18 -4.53
CA PHE A 87 8.39 9.02 -3.39
C PHE A 87 7.70 10.39 -3.45
N ALA A 88 7.69 11.05 -4.60
CA ALA A 88 6.99 12.31 -4.78
C ALA A 88 5.48 12.18 -4.50
N ASP A 89 4.85 11.09 -4.97
CA ASP A 89 3.44 10.78 -4.69
C ASP A 89 3.19 10.54 -3.19
N LEU A 90 4.04 9.76 -2.52
CA LEU A 90 3.92 9.48 -1.08
C LEU A 90 4.07 10.75 -0.22
N LEU A 91 5.02 11.62 -0.55
CA LEU A 91 5.17 12.90 0.13
C LEU A 91 3.95 13.79 -0.07
N ALA A 92 3.46 13.92 -1.31
CA ALA A 92 2.29 14.75 -1.61
C ALA A 92 1.06 14.28 -0.84
N ARG A 93 0.88 12.96 -0.67
CA ARG A 93 -0.21 12.38 0.12
C ARG A 93 -0.04 12.59 1.61
N ARG A 94 1.19 12.48 2.13
CA ARG A 94 1.47 12.70 3.56
C ARG A 94 1.30 14.16 3.96
N SER A 95 1.66 15.11 3.09
CA SER A 95 1.42 16.54 3.34
C SER A 95 -0.06 16.94 3.33
N LEU A 96 -0.95 16.11 2.75
CA LEU A 96 -2.40 16.33 2.83
C LEU A 96 -3.03 15.73 4.09
N ARG A 97 -2.31 14.84 4.78
CA ARG A 97 -2.76 14.17 6.01
C ARG A 97 -2.25 14.84 7.28
N ALA A 98 -1.33 15.80 7.17
CA ALA A 98 -0.75 16.57 8.26
C ALA A 98 -1.44 17.94 8.37
#